data_AF-A0A497KVK3-F1
#
_entry.id   AF-A0A497KVK3-F1
#
_cell.length_a   1.000
_cell.length_b   1.000
_cell.length_c   1.000
_cell.angle_alpha   90.00
_cell.angle_beta   90.00
_cell.angle_gamma   90.00
#
_symmetry.space_group_name_H-M   'P 1'
#
loop_
_entity.id
_entity.type
_entity.pdbx_description
1 polymer ?
#
loop_
_entity_poly.entity_id
_entity_poly.type
_entity_poly.pdbx_seq_one_letter_code
_entity_poly.pdbx_strand_id
1 'polypeptide(L)'
;MSTVKVGKLRVKVPEEARVVEAYDLDEVFACSSQRPDTLIILEVGQKMLAVVVEDTGRPELKDLRRLSDSIGSLKERGLVEPRMMVLKVLHHTGLKSGRSILVELARRFRVELQECHHTPIDLDQILRKRGMLLRIR
;
A
#
# COMPACT_ATOMS: atom_id res chain seq x y z
N MET A 1 11.09 3.95 15.13
CA MET A 1 10.08 3.49 14.16
C MET A 1 8.96 2.79 14.91
N SER A 2 7.73 2.81 14.40
CA SER A 2 6.61 2.05 14.97
C SER A 2 6.14 0.95 14.01
N THR A 3 5.50 -0.10 14.54
CA THR A 3 4.86 -1.14 13.72
C THR A 3 3.38 -1.15 14.02
N VAL A 4 2.56 -1.03 12.98
CA VAL A 4 1.10 -1.12 13.05
C VAL A 4 0.66 -2.46 12.47
N LYS A 5 -0.23 -3.14 13.18
CA LYS A 5 -0.88 -4.36 12.72
C LYS A 5 -2.27 -3.99 12.21
N VAL A 6 -2.58 -4.39 10.98
CA VAL A 6 -3.90 -4.19 10.35
C VAL A 6 -4.30 -5.53 9.75
N GLY A 7 -5.35 -6.14 10.30
CA GLY A 7 -5.72 -7.52 9.99
C GLY A 7 -4.54 -8.50 10.17
N LYS A 8 -4.22 -9.18 9.06
CA LYS A 8 -3.11 -10.13 8.91
C LYS A 8 -1.75 -9.46 8.59
N LEU A 9 -1.73 -8.18 8.24
CA LEU A 9 -0.53 -7.47 7.81
C LEU A 9 0.16 -6.70 8.95
N ARG A 10 1.48 -6.59 8.84
CA ARG A 10 2.32 -5.74 9.70
C ARG A 10 3.01 -4.70 8.84
N VAL A 11 2.90 -3.45 9.25
CA VAL A 11 3.42 -2.30 8.51
C VAL A 11 4.35 -1.49 9.42
N LYS A 12 5.60 -1.33 9.01
CA LYS A 12 6.56 -0.43 9.65
C LYS A 12 6.31 0.99 9.17
N VAL A 13 6.07 1.87 10.12
CA VAL A 13 5.79 3.29 9.89
C VAL A 13 6.98 4.10 10.40
N PRO A 14 7.48 5.07 9.60
CA PRO A 14 8.54 5.98 10.01
C PRO A 14 8.09 6.85 11.19
N GLU A 15 9.03 7.33 12.01
CA GLU A 15 8.72 8.18 13.17
C GLU A 15 8.18 9.55 12.74
N GLU A 16 8.58 9.99 11.55
CA GLU A 16 8.15 11.22 10.91
C GLU A 16 6.72 11.14 10.34
N ALA A 17 6.08 9.98 10.43
CA ALA A 17 4.71 9.74 9.99
C ALA A 17 3.79 9.36 11.16
N ARG A 18 2.62 10.00 11.21
CA ARG A 18 1.57 9.66 12.18
C ARG A 18 0.51 8.82 11.48
N VAL A 19 0.16 7.67 12.05
CA VAL A 19 -1.01 6.91 11.61
C VAL A 19 -2.26 7.61 12.11
N VAL A 20 -3.13 8.03 11.18
CA VAL A 20 -4.40 8.68 11.48
C VAL A 20 -5.47 7.63 11.62
N GLU A 21 -5.57 6.75 10.63
CA GLU A 21 -6.55 5.66 10.57
C GLU A 21 -5.94 4.44 9.88
N ALA A 22 -6.44 3.27 10.23
CA ALA A 22 -6.06 2.01 9.60
C ALA A 22 -7.27 1.09 9.52
N TYR A 23 -7.49 0.51 8.34
CA TYR A 23 -8.65 -0.31 8.04
C TYR A 23 -8.21 -1.65 7.48
N ASP A 24 -8.75 -2.72 8.07
CA ASP A 24 -8.81 -4.01 7.41
C ASP A 24 -9.92 -3.96 6.37
N LEU A 25 -9.52 -4.02 5.10
CA LEU A 25 -10.45 -3.94 3.98
C LEU A 25 -11.12 -5.29 3.68
N ASP A 26 -10.78 -6.37 4.39
CA ASP A 26 -11.61 -7.57 4.40
C ASP A 26 -12.86 -7.34 5.29
N GLU A 27 -12.71 -6.61 6.40
CA GLU A 27 -13.79 -6.33 7.36
C GLU A 27 -14.76 -5.23 6.89
N VAL A 28 -14.24 -4.12 6.35
CA VAL A 28 -15.03 -2.96 5.84
C VAL A 28 -16.04 -3.35 4.75
N PHE A 29 -15.82 -4.53 4.19
CA PHE A 29 -16.18 -4.87 2.85
C PHE A 29 -16.63 -6.35 2.81
N ALA A 30 -17.08 -6.87 3.96
CA ALA A 30 -17.71 -8.17 4.12
C ALA A 30 -18.53 -8.52 2.86
N CYS A 31 -18.13 -9.59 2.17
CA CYS A 31 -18.76 -10.13 0.95
C CYS A 31 -18.33 -9.58 -0.43
N SER A 32 -17.13 -9.01 -0.63
CA SER A 32 -16.62 -8.88 -2.02
C SER A 32 -15.21 -9.40 -2.22
N SER A 33 -15.03 -10.17 -3.29
CA SER A 33 -13.80 -10.85 -3.68
C SER A 33 -12.78 -9.98 -4.43
N GLN A 34 -13.03 -8.68 -4.63
CA GLN A 34 -12.19 -7.80 -5.47
C GLN A 34 -11.64 -6.59 -4.71
N ARG A 35 -11.01 -6.81 -3.56
CA ARG A 35 -10.50 -5.72 -2.73
C ARG A 35 -9.06 -5.96 -2.28
N PRO A 36 -8.27 -4.89 -2.11
CA PRO A 36 -6.98 -4.94 -1.43
C PRO A 36 -7.18 -5.20 0.05
N ASP A 37 -6.16 -5.74 0.72
CA ASP A 37 -6.27 -6.20 2.10
C ASP A 37 -6.31 -5.05 3.12
N THR A 38 -5.66 -3.93 2.83
CA THR A 38 -5.43 -2.91 3.87
C THR A 38 -5.39 -1.48 3.33
N LEU A 39 -5.98 -0.55 4.09
CA LEU A 39 -5.84 0.89 3.91
C LEU A 39 -5.24 1.50 5.18
N ILE A 40 -4.20 2.32 5.02
CA ILE A 40 -3.59 3.08 6.12
C ILE A 40 -3.55 4.55 5.72
N ILE A 41 -4.14 5.40 6.54
CA ILE A 41 -4.07 6.86 6.38
C ILE A 41 -2.91 7.37 7.24
N LEU A 42 -1.92 7.95 6.57
CA LEU A 42 -0.75 8.55 7.20
C LEU A 42 -0.77 10.07 7.04
N GLU A 43 -0.35 10.76 8.09
CA GLU A 43 0.03 12.16 8.04
C GLU A 43 1.56 12.25 8.06
N VAL A 44 2.13 12.90 7.06
CA VAL A 44 3.58 13.14 6.94
C VAL A 44 3.80 14.63 6.71
N GLY A 45 4.25 15.34 7.76
CA GLY A 45 4.28 16.80 7.75
C GLY A 45 2.87 17.38 7.57
N GLN A 46 2.66 18.15 6.49
CA GLN A 46 1.34 18.72 6.13
C GLN A 46 0.59 17.91 5.05
N LYS A 47 1.07 16.71 4.72
CA LYS A 47 0.51 15.88 3.66
C LYS A 47 -0.22 14.69 4.25
N MET A 48 -1.40 14.39 3.70
CA MET A 48 -2.16 13.18 3.99
C MET A 48 -1.92 12.14 2.89
N LEU A 49 -1.57 10.93 3.28
CA LEU A 49 -1.33 9.81 2.37
C LEU A 49 -2.33 8.70 2.68
N ALA A 50 -2.96 8.18 1.63
CA ALA A 50 -3.74 6.95 1.67
C ALA A 50 -2.88 5.81 1.10
N VAL A 51 -2.40 4.94 1.97
CA VAL A 51 -1.59 3.78 1.60
C VAL A 51 -2.49 2.57 1.47
N VAL A 52 -2.70 2.11 0.22
CA VAL A 52 -3.49 0.94 -0.11
C VAL A 52 -2.55 -0.21 -0.39
N VAL A 53 -2.70 -1.29 0.37
CA VAL A 53 -1.81 -2.45 0.33
C VAL A 53 -2.59 -3.70 -0.09
N GLU A 54 -2.03 -4.44 -1.02
CA GLU A 54 -2.43 -5.80 -1.39
C GLU A 54 -1.27 -6.75 -1.11
N ASP A 55 -1.50 -7.80 -0.32
CA ASP A 55 -0.56 -8.89 -0.08
C ASP A 55 -0.95 -10.13 -0.87
N THR A 56 -0.13 -10.45 -1.88
CA THR A 56 -0.45 -11.51 -2.84
C THR A 56 0.40 -12.75 -2.66
N GLY A 57 1.54 -12.64 -1.97
CA GLY A 57 2.58 -13.66 -1.96
C GLY A 57 3.24 -13.85 -3.35
N ARG A 58 2.46 -14.23 -4.36
CA ARG A 58 2.83 -14.31 -5.79
C ARG A 58 1.95 -13.35 -6.59
N PRO A 59 2.52 -12.29 -7.17
CA PRO A 59 1.75 -11.27 -7.84
C PRO A 59 1.32 -11.71 -9.24
N GLU A 60 0.05 -11.48 -9.55
CA GLU A 60 -0.59 -11.68 -10.84
C GLU A 60 -1.10 -10.35 -11.40
N LEU A 61 -1.38 -10.30 -12.71
CA LEU A 61 -1.93 -9.09 -13.36
C LEU A 61 -3.24 -8.63 -12.73
N LYS A 62 -4.08 -9.57 -12.28
CA LYS A 62 -5.37 -9.28 -11.64
C LYS A 62 -5.20 -8.46 -10.35
N ASP A 63 -4.07 -8.62 -9.66
CA ASP A 63 -3.80 -7.95 -8.39
C ASP A 63 -3.49 -6.47 -8.62
N LEU A 64 -2.68 -6.17 -9.64
CA LEU A 64 -2.41 -4.79 -10.06
C LEU A 64 -3.69 -4.04 -10.48
N ARG A 65 -4.58 -4.73 -11.21
CA ARG A 65 -5.88 -4.17 -11.62
C ARG A 65 -6.77 -3.91 -10.41
N ARG A 66 -6.93 -4.92 -9.54
CA ARG A 66 -7.72 -4.81 -8.31
C ARG A 66 -7.29 -3.63 -7.43
N LEU A 67 -5.98 -3.46 -7.27
CA LEU A 67 -5.41 -2.36 -6.49
C LEU A 67 -5.62 -1.00 -7.17
N SER A 68 -5.66 -0.96 -8.50
CA SER A 68 -5.97 0.26 -9.24
C SER A 68 -7.47 0.61 -9.18
N ASP A 69 -8.34 -0.37 -9.34
CA ASP A 69 -9.80 -0.18 -9.46
C ASP A 69 -10.44 0.11 -8.10
N SER A 70 -9.91 -0.48 -7.03
CA SER A 70 -10.39 -0.29 -5.65
C SER A 70 -10.30 1.16 -5.15
N ILE A 71 -9.40 1.98 -5.71
CA ILE A 71 -9.27 3.39 -5.31
C ILE A 71 -10.56 4.17 -5.55
N GLY A 72 -11.29 3.87 -6.63
CA GLY A 72 -12.57 4.50 -6.92
C GLY A 72 -13.59 4.23 -5.80
N SER A 73 -13.75 2.95 -5.45
CA SER A 73 -14.66 2.54 -4.38
C SER A 73 -14.28 3.08 -3.00
N LEU A 74 -12.99 3.21 -2.69
CA LEU A 74 -12.53 3.82 -1.45
C LEU A 74 -12.88 5.31 -1.37
N LYS A 75 -12.82 6.02 -2.50
CA LYS A 75 -13.23 7.44 -2.60
C LYS A 75 -14.74 7.60 -2.47
N GLU A 76 -15.52 6.77 -3.16
CA GLU A 76 -16.99 6.80 -3.09
C GLU A 76 -17.52 6.59 -1.67
N ARG A 77 -16.80 5.81 -0.86
CA ARG A 77 -17.13 5.55 0.55
C ARG A 77 -16.58 6.59 1.52
N GLY A 78 -15.88 7.62 1.02
CA GLY A 78 -15.28 8.66 1.85
C GLY A 78 -14.06 8.23 2.67
N LEU A 79 -13.53 7.01 2.46
CA LEU A 79 -12.34 6.51 3.16
C LEU A 79 -11.04 7.13 2.59
N VAL A 80 -11.06 7.51 1.32
CA VAL A 80 -9.96 8.21 0.67
C VAL A 80 -10.47 9.55 0.16
N GLU A 81 -10.01 10.63 0.75
CA GLU A 81 -10.42 11.97 0.34
C GLU A 81 -9.65 12.45 -0.92
N PRO A 82 -10.23 13.32 -1.76
CA PRO A 82 -9.58 13.82 -2.97
C PRO A 82 -8.21 14.50 -2.75
N ARG A 83 -8.00 15.12 -1.59
CA ARG A 83 -6.75 15.80 -1.22
C ARG A 83 -5.64 14.84 -0.77
N MET A 84 -5.96 13.57 -0.51
CA MET A 84 -4.99 12.58 -0.06
C MET A 84 -4.14 12.08 -1.24
N MET A 85 -2.84 11.95 -0.99
CA MET A 85 -1.94 11.29 -1.94
C MET A 85 -2.11 9.78 -1.84
N VAL A 86 -2.48 9.13 -2.93
CA VAL A 86 -2.67 7.67 -2.96
C VAL A 86 -1.33 6.97 -3.23
N LEU A 87 -0.89 6.14 -2.30
CA LEU A 87 0.23 5.23 -2.45
C LEU A 87 -0.30 3.80 -2.56
N LYS A 88 -0.05 3.17 -3.70
CA LYS A 88 -0.47 1.80 -3.99
C LYS A 88 0.71 0.86 -3.77
N VAL A 89 0.58 -0.14 -2.93
CA VAL A 89 1.67 -1.08 -2.57
C VAL A 89 1.21 -2.51 -2.83
N LEU A 90 1.90 -3.19 -3.73
CA LEU A 90 1.74 -4.63 -3.92
C LEU A 90 2.87 -5.34 -3.18
N HIS A 91 2.52 -6.03 -2.11
CA HIS A 91 3.41 -6.84 -1.31
C HIS A 91 3.49 -8.26 -1.86
N HIS A 92 4.73 -8.77 -2.01
CA HIS A 92 4.99 -10.09 -2.56
C HIS A 92 6.23 -10.75 -1.94
N THR A 93 6.28 -12.10 -1.98
CA THR A 93 7.37 -12.92 -1.42
C THR A 93 8.54 -13.17 -2.38
N GLY A 94 8.39 -12.78 -3.65
CA GLY A 94 9.43 -12.85 -4.67
C GLY A 94 8.86 -13.15 -6.06
N LEU A 95 9.69 -13.04 -7.09
CA LEU A 95 9.30 -13.25 -8.49
C LEU A 95 10.14 -14.37 -9.10
N LYS A 96 9.53 -15.54 -9.36
CA LYS A 96 10.22 -16.66 -10.02
C LYS A 96 10.36 -16.49 -11.54
N SER A 97 9.43 -15.79 -12.19
CA SER A 97 9.42 -15.52 -13.63
C SER A 97 8.61 -14.25 -13.95
N GLY A 98 8.80 -13.64 -15.12
CA GLY A 98 7.98 -12.49 -15.56
C GLY A 98 8.26 -11.16 -14.83
N ARG A 99 9.39 -11.03 -14.14
CA ARG A 99 9.76 -9.84 -13.35
C ARG A 99 9.73 -8.55 -14.16
N SER A 100 10.23 -8.56 -15.39
CA SER A 100 10.22 -7.38 -16.27
C SER A 100 8.80 -6.90 -16.60
N ILE A 101 7.94 -7.83 -17.00
CA ILE A 101 6.54 -7.55 -17.36
C ILE A 101 5.78 -7.02 -16.14
N LEU A 102 5.93 -7.65 -14.97
CA LEU A 102 5.27 -7.18 -13.76
C LEU A 102 5.76 -5.77 -13.35
N VAL A 103 7.07 -5.52 -13.42
CA VAL A 103 7.64 -4.19 -13.10
C VAL A 103 7.09 -3.13 -14.05
N GLU A 104 7.00 -3.43 -15.35
CA GLU A 104 6.45 -2.51 -16.34
C GLU A 104 4.97 -2.21 -16.07
N LEU A 105 4.18 -3.25 -15.78
CA LEU A 105 2.77 -3.10 -15.44
C LEU A 105 2.60 -2.32 -14.14
N ALA A 106 3.37 -2.63 -13.10
CA ALA A 106 3.32 -1.91 -11.83
C ALA A 106 3.63 -0.42 -12.03
N ARG A 107 4.63 -0.09 -12.84
CA ARG A 107 4.91 1.31 -13.24
C ARG A 107 3.73 1.95 -13.95
N ARG A 108 3.14 1.26 -14.94
CA ARG A 108 1.96 1.74 -15.68
C ARG A 108 0.77 2.01 -14.75
N PHE A 109 0.53 1.13 -13.79
CA PHE A 109 -0.52 1.29 -12.78
C PHE A 109 -0.11 2.19 -11.61
N ARG A 110 1.12 2.74 -11.58
CA ARG A 110 1.66 3.52 -10.45
C ARG A 110 1.61 2.78 -9.12
N VAL A 111 1.89 1.49 -9.14
CA VAL A 111 1.95 0.59 -7.99
C VAL A 111 3.42 0.40 -7.58
N GLU A 112 3.69 0.55 -6.29
CA GLU A 112 4.96 0.21 -5.67
C GLU A 112 5.02 -1.31 -5.46
N LEU A 113 6.03 -1.97 -6.02
CA LEU A 113 6.29 -3.38 -5.75
C LEU A 113 7.20 -3.49 -4.52
N GLN A 114 6.75 -4.21 -3.51
CA GLN A 114 7.53 -4.49 -2.32
C GLN A 114 7.78 -5.98 -2.18
N GLU A 115 9.04 -6.37 -2.42
CA GLU A 115 9.54 -7.73 -2.23
C GLU A 115 9.95 -7.92 -0.76
N CYS A 116 9.25 -8.79 -0.03
CA CYS A 116 9.50 -9.08 1.37
C CYS A 116 9.46 -10.59 1.63
N HIS A 117 10.54 -11.15 2.15
CA HIS A 117 10.62 -12.55 2.57
C HIS A 117 9.99 -12.74 3.96
N HIS A 118 8.69 -12.49 4.11
CA HIS A 118 7.94 -12.54 5.39
C HIS A 118 8.24 -11.39 6.38
N THR A 119 8.91 -10.34 5.92
CA THR A 119 9.13 -9.11 6.69
C THR A 119 7.93 -8.17 6.60
N PRO A 120 7.70 -7.32 7.62
CA PRO A 120 6.69 -6.26 7.55
C PRO A 120 6.85 -5.38 6.32
N ILE A 121 5.73 -4.85 5.81
CA ILE A 121 5.70 -3.80 4.78
C ILE A 121 6.44 -2.58 5.33
N ASP A 122 7.53 -2.21 4.70
CA ASP A 122 8.40 -1.11 5.10
C ASP A 122 8.01 0.20 4.40
N LEU A 123 7.17 1.01 5.04
CA LEU A 123 6.77 2.30 4.49
C LEU A 123 7.87 3.36 4.63
N ASP A 124 8.80 3.22 5.58
CA ASP A 124 9.93 4.15 5.68
C ASP A 124 10.77 4.09 4.41
N GLN A 125 11.13 2.89 3.97
CA GLN A 125 11.89 2.72 2.74
C GLN A 125 11.15 3.31 1.52
N ILE A 126 9.84 3.04 1.40
CA ILE A 126 9.02 3.52 0.27
C ILE A 126 8.93 5.05 0.28
N LEU A 127 8.64 5.65 1.43
CA LEU A 127 8.47 7.10 1.56
C LEU A 127 9.79 7.85 1.36
N ARG A 128 10.92 7.31 1.83
CA ARG A 128 12.27 7.85 1.55
C ARG A 128 12.62 7.76 0.06
N LYS A 129 12.33 6.64 -0.60
CA LYS A 129 12.54 6.47 -2.06
C LYS A 129 11.76 7.50 -2.86
N ARG A 130 10.58 7.91 -2.38
CA ARG A 130 9.73 8.93 -3.00
C ARG A 130 10.04 10.36 -2.57
N GLY A 131 11.09 10.58 -1.75
CA GLY A 131 11.47 11.90 -1.26
C GLY A 131 10.41 12.55 -0.36
N MET A 132 9.52 11.74 0.24
CA MET A 132 8.46 12.22 1.12
C MET A 132 8.92 12.37 2.57
N LEU A 133 10.08 11.80 2.88
CA LEU A 133 10.79 11.94 4.15
C LEU A 133 12.14 12.59 3.88
N LEU A 134 12.61 13.38 4.83
CA LEU A 134 13.96 13.92 4.79
C LEU A 134 14.95 12.74 4.75
N ARG A 135 15.93 12.77 3.84
CA ARG A 135 17.06 11.83 3.92
C ARG A 135 17.82 12.18 5.18
N ILE A 136 17.80 11.29 6.17
CA ILE A 136 18.77 11.35 7.27
C ILE A 136 20.13 11.17 6.60
N ARG A 137 20.96 12.21 6.69
CA ARG A 137 22.36 12.19 6.23
C ARG A 137 23.21 11.36 7.17
#